data_AF-A0A978U8Y7-F1
#
_entry.id   AF-A0A978U8Y7-F1
#
_cell.length_a   1.000
_cell.length_b   1.000
_cell.length_c   1.000
_cell.angle_alpha   90.00
_cell.angle_beta   90.00
_cell.angle_gamma   90.00
#
_symmetry.space_group_name_H-M   'P 1'
#
loop_
_entity.id
_entity.type
_entity.pdbx_description
1 polymer ?
#
loop_
_entity_poly.entity_id
_entity_poly.type
_entity_poly.pdbx_seq_one_letter_code
_entity_poly.pdbx_strand_id
1 'polypeptide(L)'
;MRPRLEVFLPTSATEDICDFQIVEYYSSKFYKVYKDHTVIAEVNYSSEFTGCCKLDEKFKVKIYPGVDYAFILALLVILSEDNIVL
;
A
#
# COMPACT_ATOMS: atom_id res chain seq x y z
N MET A 1 2.92 -13.91 6.57
CA MET A 1 2.65 -12.47 6.42
C MET A 1 1.20 -12.25 6.80
N ARG A 2 0.88 -11.25 7.62
CA ARG A 2 -0.52 -10.85 7.87
C ARG A 2 -0.80 -9.63 7.00
N PRO A 3 -1.86 -9.64 6.17
CA PRO A 3 -2.22 -8.46 5.40
C PRO A 3 -2.75 -7.38 6.34
N ARG A 4 -2.48 -6.13 5.97
CA ARG A 4 -3.01 -4.95 6.64
C ARG A 4 -4.38 -4.56 6.09
N LEU A 5 -4.61 -4.84 4.81
CA LEU A 5 -5.89 -4.65 4.14
C LEU A 5 -6.11 -5.80 3.16
N GLU A 6 -7.28 -6.43 3.23
CA GLU A 6 -7.78 -7.39 2.25
C GLU A 6 -8.92 -6.72 1.46
N VAL A 7 -8.90 -6.88 0.15
CA VAL A 7 -9.83 -6.22 -0.76
C VAL A 7 -10.60 -7.29 -1.54
N PHE A 8 -11.93 -7.23 -1.43
CA PHE A 8 -12.86 -8.13 -2.10
C PHE A 8 -13.64 -7.34 -3.15
N LEU A 9 -13.58 -7.78 -4.40
CA LEU A 9 -14.41 -7.23 -5.45
C LEU A 9 -15.83 -7.81 -5.36
N PRO A 10 -16.86 -7.07 -5.79
CA PRO A 10 -18.25 -7.54 -5.72
C PRO A 10 -18.51 -8.86 -6.46
N THR A 11 -17.75 -9.12 -7.52
CA THR A 11 -17.87 -10.33 -8.36
C THR A 11 -17.29 -11.59 -7.74
N SER A 12 -16.38 -11.45 -6.78
CA SER A 12 -15.60 -12.53 -6.15
C SER A 12 -15.95 -12.74 -4.68
N ALA A 13 -16.80 -11.87 -4.10
CA ALA A 13 -17.20 -11.92 -2.69
C ALA A 13 -17.92 -13.22 -2.24
N THR A 14 -18.20 -14.14 -3.17
CA THR A 14 -18.70 -15.49 -2.87
C THR A 14 -17.60 -16.48 -2.48
N GLU A 15 -16.35 -16.20 -2.85
CA GLU A 15 -15.18 -16.98 -2.50
C GLU A 15 -14.52 -16.30 -1.30
N ASP A 16 -14.20 -17.05 -0.24
CA ASP A 16 -13.59 -16.55 1.01
C ASP A 16 -12.09 -16.22 0.80
N ILE A 17 -11.75 -15.69 -0.38
CA ILE A 17 -10.41 -15.42 -0.89
C ILE A 17 -10.41 -13.97 -1.39
N CYS A 18 -9.51 -13.14 -0.86
CA CYS A 18 -9.40 -11.75 -1.29
C CYS A 18 -8.76 -11.61 -2.69
N ASP A 19 -9.25 -10.68 -3.50
CA ASP A 19 -8.68 -10.38 -4.83
C ASP A 19 -7.35 -9.64 -4.73
N PHE A 20 -7.24 -8.75 -3.75
CA PHE A 20 -6.03 -7.99 -3.48
C PHE A 20 -5.73 -7.96 -2.00
N GLN A 21 -4.43 -7.92 -1.69
CA GLN A 21 -3.95 -7.78 -0.32
C GLN A 21 -2.83 -6.77 -0.26
N ILE A 22 -2.85 -5.96 0.78
CA ILE A 22 -1.77 -5.02 1.09
C ILE A 22 -1.01 -5.56 2.28
N VAL A 23 0.28 -5.79 2.09
CA VAL A 23 1.16 -6.36 3.10
C VAL A 23 2.22 -5.35 3.49
N GLU A 24 2.34 -5.10 4.79
CA GLU A 24 3.39 -4.28 5.37
C GLU A 24 4.69 -5.10 5.53
N TYR A 25 5.84 -4.48 5.25
CA TYR A 25 7.16 -5.14 5.26
C TYR A 25 8.16 -4.41 6.17
N TYR A 26 8.47 -5.04 7.32
CA TYR A 26 9.45 -4.61 8.34
C TYR A 26 9.32 -3.14 8.80
N SER A 27 10.11 -2.73 9.81
CA SER A 27 9.94 -1.54 10.67
C SER A 27 9.94 -0.15 9.99
N SER A 28 9.97 -0.12 8.66
CA SER A 28 10.07 1.09 7.84
C SER A 28 8.94 1.04 6.81
N LYS A 29 7.77 1.60 7.18
CA LYS A 29 6.60 1.95 6.35
C LYS A 29 6.75 1.60 4.85
N PHE A 30 6.77 0.32 4.53
CA PHE A 30 6.91 -0.19 3.18
C PHE A 30 5.75 -1.14 2.93
N TYR A 31 4.94 -0.84 1.92
CA TYR A 31 3.78 -1.65 1.58
C TYR A 31 3.93 -2.24 0.19
N LYS A 32 3.47 -3.48 0.04
CA LYS A 32 3.29 -4.11 -1.26
C LYS A 32 1.82 -4.43 -1.46
N VAL A 33 1.30 -4.06 -2.63
CA VAL A 33 -0.04 -4.44 -3.06
C VAL A 33 0.11 -5.66 -3.95
N TYR A 34 -0.60 -6.72 -3.60
CA TYR A 34 -0.63 -7.98 -4.34
C TYR A 34 -1.99 -8.18 -4.98
N LYS A 35 -1.97 -8.77 -6.18
CA LYS A 35 -3.08 -9.51 -6.75
C LYS A 35 -2.67 -10.99 -6.74
N ASP A 36 -3.35 -11.80 -5.95
CA ASP A 36 -2.93 -13.17 -5.64
C ASP A 36 -1.48 -13.23 -5.11
N HIS A 37 -0.55 -13.75 -5.93
CA HIS A 37 0.87 -13.86 -5.64
C HIS A 37 1.74 -12.85 -6.40
N THR A 38 1.13 -11.98 -7.21
CA THR A 38 1.84 -11.00 -8.06
C THR A 38 1.83 -9.63 -7.41
N VAL A 39 3.01 -9.01 -7.29
CA VAL A 39 3.12 -7.61 -6.83
C VAL A 39 2.67 -6.68 -7.96
N ILE A 40 1.68 -5.85 -7.68
CA ILE A 40 1.12 -4.88 -8.65
C ILE A 40 1.43 -3.43 -8.30
N ALA A 41 1.80 -3.15 -7.05
CA ALA A 41 2.36 -1.87 -6.63
C ALA A 41 3.28 -2.01 -5.42
N GLU A 42 4.24 -1.09 -5.31
CA GLU A 42 5.14 -0.95 -4.17
C GLU A 42 5.08 0.48 -3.65
N VAL A 43 5.03 0.62 -2.33
CA VAL A 43 4.88 1.88 -1.63
C VAL A 43 6.02 1.99 -0.63
N ASN A 44 6.84 3.02 -0.78
CA ASN A 44 7.96 3.30 0.10
C ASN A 44 7.76 4.68 0.73
N TYR A 45 7.64 4.71 2.05
CA TYR A 45 7.77 5.94 2.83
C TYR A 45 9.19 6.02 3.36
N SER A 46 10.02 6.83 2.71
CA SER A 46 11.35 7.14 3.22
C SER A 46 11.30 8.49 3.93
N SER A 47 11.56 8.50 5.23
CA SER A 47 11.92 9.73 5.94
C SER A 47 13.42 9.96 5.75
N GLU A 48 13.80 10.89 4.88
CA GLU A 48 15.19 11.32 4.78
C GLU A 48 15.38 12.52 5.71
N PHE A 49 16.35 12.43 6.62
CA PHE A 49 16.74 13.57 7.45
C PHE A 49 17.74 14.41 6.67
N THR A 50 17.30 15.52 6.09
CA THR A 50 18.15 16.45 5.34
C THR A 50 18.69 17.53 6.29
N GLY A 51 19.85 17.27 6.92
CA GLY A 51 20.57 18.25 7.75
C GLY A 51 20.19 18.22 9.23
N CYS A 52 20.12 19.37 9.91
CA CYS A 52 19.89 19.45 11.36
C CYS A 52 18.41 19.45 11.79
N CYS A 53 17.46 19.85 10.93
CA CYS A 53 16.07 20.09 11.37
C CYS A 53 14.97 19.89 10.32
N LYS A 54 15.23 19.33 9.12
CA LYS A 54 14.18 19.09 8.11
C LYS A 54 13.94 17.60 7.91
N LEU A 55 12.73 17.17 8.24
CA LEU A 55 12.20 15.86 7.91
C LEU A 55 11.51 15.98 6.54
N ASP A 56 12.18 15.59 5.47
CA ASP A 56 11.56 15.50 4.15
C ASP A 56 10.93 14.11 4.04
N GLU A 57 9.61 14.02 4.27
CA GLU A 57 8.87 12.79 4.04
C GLU A 57 8.69 12.60 2.54
N LYS A 58 9.44 11.65 1.96
CA LYS A 58 9.29 11.28 0.56
C LYS A 58 8.41 10.05 0.47
N PHE A 59 7.21 10.27 -0.06
CA PHE A 59 6.29 9.21 -0.43
C PHE A 59 6.53 8.79 -1.88
N LYS A 60 6.94 7.54 -2.10
CA LYS A 60 7.18 7.01 -3.44
C LYS A 60 6.31 5.79 -3.69
N VAL A 61 5.48 5.88 -4.73
CA VAL A 61 4.65 4.77 -5.20
C VAL A 61 5.16 4.32 -6.56
N LYS A 62 5.40 3.02 -6.70
CA LYS A 62 5.72 2.35 -7.95
C LYS A 62 4.52 1.50 -8.35
N ILE A 63 3.96 1.76 -9.52
CA ILE A 63 2.81 1.03 -10.06
C ILE A 63 3.27 0.28 -11.31
N TYR A 64 2.93 -1.00 -11.38
CA TYR A 64 3.32 -1.84 -12.51
C TYR A 64 2.38 -1.63 -13.71
N PRO A 65 2.83 -1.87 -14.95
CA PRO A 65 2.02 -1.68 -16.15
C PRO A 65 0.70 -2.46 -16.10
N GLY A 66 -0.38 -1.85 -16.63
CA GLY A 66 -1.71 -2.47 -16.68
C GLY A 66 -2.51 -2.41 -15.37
N VAL A 67 -1.98 -1.73 -14.35
CA VAL A 67 -2.66 -1.53 -13.06
C VAL A 67 -3.29 -0.14 -13.04
N ASP A 68 -4.54 -0.06 -12.59
CA ASP A 68 -5.25 1.21 -12.44
C ASP A 68 -4.63 2.05 -11.30
N TYR A 69 -4.16 3.25 -11.65
CA TYR A 69 -3.53 4.16 -10.70
C TYR A 69 -4.52 4.69 -9.64
N ALA A 70 -5.76 4.98 -10.02
CA ALA A 70 -6.77 5.52 -9.12
C ALA A 70 -7.18 4.46 -8.08
N PHE A 71 -7.26 3.19 -8.49
CA PHE A 71 -7.46 2.08 -7.56
C PHE A 71 -6.35 2.03 -6.49
N ILE A 72 -5.08 2.10 -6.90
CA ILE A 72 -3.95 2.09 -5.95
C ILE A 72 -3.99 3.30 -5.01
N LEU A 73 -4.32 4.49 -5.52
CA LEU A 73 -4.48 5.67 -4.65
C LEU A 73 -5.61 5.53 -3.64
N ALA A 74 -6.76 4.98 -4.03
CA ALA A 74 -7.88 4.76 -3.12
C ALA A 74 -7.47 3.84 -1.96
N LEU A 75 -6.75 2.76 -2.25
CA LEU A 75 -6.20 1.87 -1.23
C LEU A 75 -5.27 2.59 -0.25
N LEU A 76 -4.43 3.49 -0.75
CA LEU A 76 -3.52 4.29 0.07
C LEU A 76 -4.26 5.29 0.96
N VAL A 77 -5.33 5.92 0.45
CA VAL A 77 -6.18 6.82 1.24
C VAL A 77 -6.84 6.05 2.39
N ILE A 78 -7.41 4.87 2.12
CA ILE A 78 -7.99 4.00 3.15
C ILE A 78 -6.96 3.66 4.23
N LEU A 79 -5.75 3.26 3.83
CA LEU A 79 -4.66 2.97 4.78
C LEU A 79 -4.18 4.20 5.57
N SER A 80 -4.32 5.41 5.02
CA SER A 80 -3.97 6.66 5.70
C SER A 80 -5.00 7.06 6.75
N GLU A 81 -6.28 6.79 6.51
CA GLU A 81 -7.35 7.05 7.48
C GLU A 81 -7.23 6.13 8.71
N ASP A 82 -6.75 4.90 8.53
CA ASP A 82 -6.43 3.99 9.63
C ASP A 82 -5.16 4.39 10.41
N ASN A 83 -4.30 5.27 9.86
CA ASN A 83 -3.11 5.81 10.53
C ASN A 83 -3.23 7.33 10.71
N ILE A 84 -4.14 7.80 11.56
CA ILE A 84 -4.06 9.18 12.07
C ILE A 84 -2.86 9.28 13.02
N VAL A 85 -1.66 9.44 12.44
CA VAL A 85 -0.56 10.19 13.05
C VAL A 85 0.04 11.03 11.92
N LEU A 86 -0.57 12.19 11.71
CA LEU A 86 0.13 13.38 11.20
C LEU A 86 1.13 13.86 12.26
#